data_AF-A0A3P8GEM5-F1
#
_entry.id   AF-A0A3P8GEM5-F1
#
_cell.length_a   1.000
_cell.length_b   1.000
_cell.length_c   1.000
_cell.angle_alpha   90.00
_cell.angle_beta   90.00
_cell.angle_gamma   90.00
#
_symmetry.space_group_name_H-M   'P 1'
#
loop_
_entity.id
_entity.type
_entity.pdbx_description
1 polymer ?
#
loop_
_entity_poly.entity_id
_entity_poly.type
_entity_poly.pdbx_seq_one_letter_code
_entity_poly.pdbx_strand_id
1 'polypeptide(L)'
;MPPVLLHSALARIEKQLQQKEEIIGHVKEENARLEAALKRLHEEVRCGVRVSTALYDLQTLDVLLDTKHYYCANLDRFRLALLDLRRRAVFIPGAYFINRIICDVLRMCPVTFVP
;
A
#
# COMPACT_ATOMS: atom_id res chain seq x y z
N MET A 1 -75.97 -21.27 -2.23
CA MET A 1 -74.90 -21.46 -3.24
C MET A 1 -74.57 -22.94 -3.34
N PRO A 2 -74.44 -23.52 -4.54
CA PRO A 2 -74.17 -24.94 -4.68
C PRO A 2 -72.73 -25.27 -4.22
N PRO A 3 -72.53 -26.37 -3.47
CA PRO A 3 -71.25 -26.74 -2.84
C PRO A 3 -70.10 -26.94 -3.84
N VAL A 4 -70.41 -27.19 -5.11
CA VAL A 4 -69.44 -27.37 -6.21
C VAL A 4 -68.68 -26.08 -6.55
N LEU A 5 -69.33 -24.90 -6.44
CA LEU A 5 -68.68 -23.61 -6.71
C LEU A 5 -67.71 -23.20 -5.59
N LEU A 6 -67.94 -23.68 -4.37
CA LEU A 6 -67.08 -23.45 -3.21
C LEU A 6 -65.81 -24.30 -3.29
N HIS A 7 -65.94 -25.57 -3.68
CA HIS A 7 -64.79 -26.47 -3.90
C HIS A 7 -63.87 -25.97 -5.02
N SER A 8 -64.41 -25.48 -6.13
CA SER A 8 -63.59 -24.98 -7.23
C SER A 8 -62.88 -23.67 -6.89
N ALA A 9 -63.50 -22.80 -6.09
CA ALA A 9 -62.88 -21.58 -5.59
C ALA A 9 -61.74 -21.87 -4.61
N LEU A 10 -61.92 -22.82 -3.68
CA LEU A 10 -60.89 -23.25 -2.72
C LEU A 10 -59.67 -23.84 -3.43
N ALA A 11 -59.87 -24.76 -4.38
CA ALA A 11 -58.78 -25.36 -5.15
C ALA A 11 -57.96 -24.31 -5.94
N ARG A 12 -58.62 -23.24 -6.41
CA ARG A 12 -57.95 -22.14 -7.10
C ARG A 12 -57.11 -21.29 -6.16
N ILE A 13 -57.59 -21.06 -4.93
CA ILE A 13 -56.86 -20.33 -3.88
C ILE A 13 -55.65 -21.13 -3.42
N GLU A 14 -55.79 -22.44 -3.18
CA GLU A 14 -54.67 -23.30 -2.79
C GLU A 14 -53.57 -23.32 -3.85
N LYS A 15 -53.94 -23.42 -5.13
CA LYS A 15 -52.97 -23.37 -6.24
C LYS A 15 -52.25 -22.02 -6.32
N GLN A 16 -52.94 -20.92 -6.06
CA GLN A 16 -52.32 -19.59 -5.99
C GLN A 16 -51.40 -19.45 -4.77
N LEU A 17 -51.75 -20.08 -3.66
CA LEU A 17 -50.92 -20.09 -2.45
C LEU A 17 -49.59 -20.82 -2.70
N GLN A 18 -49.66 -22.02 -3.27
CA GLN A 18 -48.48 -22.80 -3.65
C GLN A 18 -47.55 -22.03 -4.61
N GLN A 19 -48.12 -21.38 -5.63
CA GLN A 19 -47.34 -20.55 -6.55
C GLN A 19 -46.64 -19.39 -5.84
N LYS A 20 -47.32 -18.75 -4.88
CA LYS A 20 -46.72 -17.66 -4.10
C LYS A 20 -45.64 -18.17 -3.16
N GLU A 21 -45.81 -19.35 -2.56
CA GLU A 21 -44.80 -19.98 -1.71
C GLU A 21 -43.53 -20.32 -2.50
N GLU A 22 -43.65 -20.85 -3.72
CA GLU A 22 -42.50 -21.07 -4.62
C GLU A 22 -41.78 -19.76 -4.95
N ILE A 23 -42.53 -18.72 -5.30
CA ILE A 23 -41.95 -17.39 -5.59
C ILE A 23 -41.21 -16.85 -4.37
N ILE A 24 -41.80 -16.94 -3.17
CA ILE A 24 -41.17 -16.52 -1.92
C ILE A 24 -39.89 -17.34 -1.66
N GLY A 25 -39.91 -18.64 -1.94
CA GLY A 25 -38.73 -19.51 -1.86
C GLY A 25 -37.60 -19.01 -2.75
N HIS A 26 -37.88 -18.78 -4.03
CA HIS A 26 -36.90 -18.25 -4.98
C HIS A 26 -36.36 -16.88 -4.58
N VAL A 27 -37.23 -15.97 -4.13
CA VAL A 27 -36.82 -14.63 -3.69
C VAL A 27 -35.89 -14.72 -2.47
N LYS A 28 -36.17 -15.60 -1.51
CA LYS A 28 -35.28 -15.81 -0.35
C LYS A 28 -33.91 -16.33 -0.77
N GLU A 29 -33.88 -17.24 -1.73
CA GLU A 29 -32.65 -17.83 -2.23
C GLU A 29 -31.79 -16.80 -2.98
N GLU A 30 -32.41 -15.99 -3.85
CA GLU A 30 -31.75 -14.88 -4.54
C GLU A 30 -31.27 -13.80 -3.55
N ASN A 31 -32.05 -13.49 -2.52
CA ASN A 31 -31.63 -12.52 -1.51
C ASN A 31 -30.40 -13.03 -0.73
N ALA A 32 -30.36 -14.31 -0.37
CA ALA A 32 -29.19 -14.92 0.26
C ALA A 32 -27.95 -14.90 -0.66
N ARG A 33 -28.12 -15.11 -1.97
CA ARG A 33 -27.03 -15.00 -2.95
C ARG A 33 -26.50 -13.57 -3.05
N LEU A 34 -27.40 -12.58 -3.10
CA LEU A 34 -27.03 -11.17 -3.14
C LEU A 34 -26.31 -10.73 -1.87
N GLU A 35 -26.78 -11.16 -0.69
CA GLU A 35 -26.09 -10.89 0.58
C GLU A 35 -24.68 -11.49 0.62
N ALA A 36 -24.50 -12.71 0.09
CA ALA A 36 -23.18 -13.34 -0.01
C ALA A 36 -22.27 -12.58 -0.97
N ALA A 37 -22.79 -12.13 -2.12
CA ALA A 37 -22.04 -11.32 -3.07
C ALA A 37 -21.62 -9.96 -2.47
N LEU A 38 -22.51 -9.29 -1.75
CA LEU A 38 -22.22 -8.04 -1.04
C LEU A 38 -21.10 -8.20 -0.02
N LYS A 39 -21.11 -9.27 0.77
CA LYS A 39 -20.05 -9.56 1.75
C LYS A 39 -18.69 -9.76 1.08
N ARG A 40 -18.64 -10.46 -0.06
CA ARG A 40 -17.40 -10.64 -0.84
C ARG A 40 -16.87 -9.31 -1.34
N LEU A 41 -17.75 -8.50 -1.95
CA LEU A 41 -17.38 -7.20 -2.50
C LEU A 41 -16.88 -6.24 -1.41
N HIS A 42 -17.48 -6.29 -0.22
CA HIS A 42 -17.03 -5.50 0.93
C HIS A 42 -15.61 -5.88 1.39
N GLU A 43 -15.29 -7.18 1.41
CA GLU A 43 -13.95 -7.65 1.77
C GLU A 43 -12.92 -7.33 0.66
N GLU A 44 -13.31 -7.38 -0.61
CA GLU A 44 -12.47 -6.94 -1.74
C GLU A 44 -12.13 -5.45 -1.63
N VAL A 45 -13.11 -4.59 -1.37
CA VAL A 45 -12.90 -3.15 -1.13
C VAL A 45 -11.99 -2.93 0.07
N ARG A 46 -12.21 -3.65 1.17
CA ARG A 46 -11.36 -3.55 2.38
C ARG A 46 -9.92 -3.94 2.10
N CYS A 47 -9.69 -5.03 1.36
CA CYS A 47 -8.37 -5.44 0.91
C CYS A 47 -7.75 -4.36 0.01
N GLY A 48 -8.51 -3.81 -0.94
CA GLY A 48 -8.06 -2.72 -1.81
C GLY A 48 -7.60 -1.47 -1.05
N VAL A 49 -8.33 -1.07 0.00
CA VAL A 49 -7.94 0.05 0.87
C VAL A 49 -6.60 -0.24 1.56
N ARG A 50 -6.39 -1.45 2.09
CA ARG A 50 -5.11 -1.84 2.72
C ARG A 50 -3.95 -1.80 1.73
N VAL A 51 -4.16 -2.25 0.49
CA VAL A 51 -3.16 -2.18 -0.58
C VAL A 51 -2.82 -0.71 -0.91
N SER A 52 -3.83 0.17 -0.97
CA SER A 52 -3.60 1.60 -1.20
C SER A 52 -2.77 2.25 -0.11
N THR A 53 -2.98 1.90 1.16
CA THR A 53 -2.16 2.42 2.27
C THR A 53 -0.72 1.92 2.16
N ALA A 54 -0.51 0.63 1.90
CA ALA A 54 0.82 0.06 1.72
C ALA A 54 1.59 0.70 0.53
N LEU A 55 0.90 1.03 -0.56
CA LEU A 55 1.49 1.75 -1.69
C LEU A 55 1.95 3.16 -1.31
N TYR A 56 1.18 3.88 -0.49
CA TYR A 56 1.56 5.21 -0.01
C TYR A 56 2.79 5.17 0.91
N ASP A 57 2.87 4.17 1.78
CA ASP A 57 4.03 3.94 2.65
C ASP A 57 5.29 3.63 1.82
N LEU A 58 5.15 2.81 0.77
CA LEU A 58 6.25 2.51 -0.16
C LEU A 58 6.71 3.75 -0.93
N GLN A 59 5.80 4.58 -1.42
CA GLN A 59 6.15 5.86 -2.08
C GLN A 59 6.88 6.80 -1.12
N THR A 60 6.46 6.87 0.14
CA THR A 60 7.15 7.67 1.16
C THR A 60 8.57 7.14 1.42
N LEU A 61 8.73 5.81 1.47
CA LEU A 61 10.04 5.18 1.65
C LEU A 61 10.97 5.44 0.45
N ASP A 62 10.44 5.45 -0.77
CA ASP A 62 11.18 5.73 -2.00
C ASP A 62 11.78 7.15 -1.97
N VAL A 63 10.97 8.16 -1.59
CA VAL A 63 11.45 9.54 -1.41
C VAL A 63 12.53 9.65 -0.33
N LEU A 64 12.39 8.91 0.78
CA LEU A 64 13.42 8.87 1.83
C LEU A 64 14.71 8.20 1.35
N LEU A 65 14.61 7.15 0.54
CA LEU A 65 15.76 6.50 -0.07
C LEU A 65 16.47 7.42 -1.05
N ASP A 66 15.75 8.11 -1.93
CA ASP A 66 16.33 9.11 -2.84
C ASP A 66 17.05 10.21 -2.08
N THR A 67 16.42 10.71 -1.01
CA THR A 67 17.02 11.71 -0.13
C THR A 67 18.32 11.19 0.50
N LYS A 68 18.33 9.94 0.97
CA LYS A 68 19.54 9.29 1.50
C LYS A 68 20.63 9.16 0.42
N HIS A 69 20.29 8.73 -0.79
CA HIS A 69 21.24 8.61 -1.90
C HIS A 69 21.86 9.97 -2.25
N TYR A 70 21.04 11.03 -2.28
CA TYR A 70 21.51 12.39 -2.49
C TYR A 70 22.53 12.82 -1.43
N TYR A 71 22.26 12.58 -0.15
CA TYR A 71 23.20 12.90 0.93
C TYR A 71 24.49 12.07 0.84
N CYS A 72 24.40 10.77 0.57
CA CYS A 72 25.57 9.92 0.37
C CYS A 72 26.46 10.43 -0.78
N ALA A 73 25.86 10.74 -1.94
CA ALA A 73 26.61 11.26 -3.10
C ALA A 73 27.31 12.59 -2.79
N ASN A 74 26.67 13.48 -2.02
CA ASN A 74 27.29 14.73 -1.60
C ASN A 74 28.42 14.53 -0.58
N LEU A 75 28.27 13.59 0.36
CA LEU A 75 29.34 13.21 1.28
C LEU A 75 30.56 12.65 0.54
N ASP A 76 30.34 11.85 -0.51
CA ASP A 76 31.42 11.35 -1.36
C ASP A 76 32.14 12.48 -2.11
N ARG A 77 31.39 13.42 -2.70
CA ARG A 77 31.98 14.61 -3.34
C ARG A 77 32.78 15.45 -2.35
N PHE A 78 32.26 15.65 -1.14
CA PHE A 78 32.96 16.38 -0.08
C PHE A 78 34.24 15.68 0.35
N ARG A 79 34.20 14.35 0.51
CA ARG A 79 35.38 13.52 0.81
C ARG A 79 36.44 13.64 -0.28
N LEU A 80 36.06 13.57 -1.55
CA LEU A 80 36.99 13.74 -2.68
C LEU A 80 37.63 15.13 -2.70
N ALA A 81 36.85 16.18 -2.44
CA ALA A 81 37.36 17.55 -2.35
C ALA A 81 38.37 17.70 -1.20
N LEU A 82 38.12 17.11 -0.04
CA LEU A 82 39.06 17.10 1.09
C LEU A 82 40.36 16.35 0.76
N LEU A 83 40.27 15.22 0.05
CA LEU A 83 41.45 14.48 -0.40
C LEU A 83 42.29 15.30 -1.40
N ASP A 84 41.65 16.00 -2.33
CA ASP A 84 42.36 16.89 -3.26
C ASP A 84 43.01 18.07 -2.53
N LEU A 85 42.28 18.70 -1.59
CA LEU A 85 42.82 19.79 -0.77
C LEU A 85 44.03 19.32 0.05
N ARG A 86 43.95 18.13 0.66
CA ARG A 86 45.08 17.52 1.38
C ARG A 86 46.29 17.33 0.47
N ARG A 87 46.09 16.81 -0.76
CA ARG A 87 47.16 16.62 -1.74
C ARG A 87 47.84 17.95 -2.07
N ARG A 88 47.08 19.03 -2.24
CA ARG A 88 47.62 20.37 -2.54
C ARG A 88 48.29 21.02 -1.33
N ALA A 89 47.77 20.81 -0.13
CA ALA A 89 48.31 21.40 1.11
C ALA A 89 49.72 20.92 1.46
N VAL A 90 50.16 19.76 0.97
CA VAL A 90 51.55 19.26 1.14
C VAL A 90 52.59 20.23 0.56
N PHE A 91 52.21 21.01 -0.45
CA PHE A 91 53.11 21.96 -1.11
C PHE A 91 53.14 23.35 -0.47
N ILE A 92 52.38 23.57 0.62
CA ILE A 92 52.30 24.87 1.31
C ILE A 92 53.08 24.79 2.63
N PRO A 93 54.22 25.49 2.77
CA PRO A 93 54.96 25.56 4.03
C PRO A 93 54.07 26.11 5.16
N GLY A 94 53.98 25.40 6.29
CA GLY A 94 53.16 25.81 7.44
C GLY A 94 51.72 25.28 7.45
N ALA A 95 51.27 24.56 6.42
CA ALA A 95 49.90 24.02 6.34
C ALA A 95 49.62 22.79 7.23
N TYR A 96 50.49 22.48 8.20
CA TYR A 96 50.37 21.30 9.08
C TYR A 96 49.04 21.28 9.85
N PHE A 97 48.60 22.44 10.34
CA PHE A 97 47.33 22.57 11.05
C PHE A 97 46.12 22.25 10.16
N ILE A 98 46.11 22.75 8.92
CA ILE A 98 45.07 22.49 7.93
C ILE A 98 45.04 21.00 7.56
N ASN A 99 46.21 20.39 7.34
CA ASN A 99 46.31 18.97 7.05
C ASN A 99 45.78 18.09 8.20
N ARG A 100 46.04 18.47 9.46
CA ARG A 100 45.51 17.76 10.63
C ARG A 100 43.98 17.81 10.68
N ILE A 101 43.39 19.00 10.50
CA ILE A 101 41.93 19.17 10.44
C ILE A 101 41.33 18.31 9.33
N ILE A 102 41.90 18.32 8.12
CA ILE A 102 41.40 17.52 7.01
C ILE A 102 41.45 16.02 7.33
N CYS A 103 42.51 15.54 7.98
CA CYS A 103 42.62 14.14 8.37
C CYS A 103 41.60 13.74 9.44
N ASP A 104 41.32 14.63 10.40
CA ASP A 104 40.32 14.36 11.44
C ASP A 104 38.90 14.35 10.86
N VAL A 105 38.58 15.25 9.92
CA VAL A 105 37.29 15.24 9.21
C VAL A 105 37.14 13.98 8.35
N LEU A 106 38.18 13.58 7.61
CA LEU A 106 38.15 12.36 6.77
C LEU A 106 37.98 11.06 7.59
N ARG A 107 38.43 11.04 8.84
CA ARG A 107 38.21 9.92 9.79
C ARG A 107 36.76 9.83 10.25
N MET A 108 36.07 10.98 10.36
CA MET A 108 34.68 11.07 10.76
C MET A 108 33.70 10.88 9.60
N CYS A 109 34.15 11.05 8.35
CA CYS A 109 33.34 10.73 7.17
C CYS A 109 33.28 9.20 6.97
N PRO A 110 32.13 8.54 7.23
CA PRO A 110 31.98 7.12 6.97
C PRO A 110 32.27 6.84 5.49
N VAL A 111 32.98 5.74 5.21
CA VAL A 111 33.06 5.22 3.84
C VAL A 111 31.65 4.75 3.51
N THR A 112 30.95 5.50 2.67
CA THR A 112 29.69 5.06 2.08
C THR A 112 29.98 3.77 1.33
N PHE A 113 29.27 2.71 1.69
CA PHE A 113 29.32 1.41 1.03
C PHE A 113 29.25 1.64 -0.49
N VAL A 114 30.35 1.31 -1.18
CA VAL A 114 30.30 1.03 -2.62
C VAL A 114 29.58 -0.32 -2.73
N PRO A 115 28.58 -0.47 -3.63
CA PRO A 115 27.86 -1.74 -3.82
C PRO A 115 28.80 -2.92 -4.12
#